data_AF-A0A392TJA0-F1
#
_entry.id   AF-A0A392TJA0-F1
#
_cell.length_a   1.000
_cell.length_b   1.000
_cell.length_c   1.000
_cell.angle_alpha   90.00
_cell.angle_beta   90.00
_cell.angle_gamma   90.00
#
_symmetry.space_group_name_H-M   'P 1'
#
loop_
_entity.id
_entity.type
_entity.pdbx_description
1 polymer ?
#
loop_
_entity_poly.entity_id
_entity_poly.type
_entity_poly.pdbx_seq_one_letter_code
_entity_poly.pdbx_strand_id
1 'polypeptide(L)'
;VKARNEQIADLEEKLRTAEAAAITEEEKKMDPDGAYAGFSRVDFVRTVLDWQGSVVEVSSSQFCNVVAQIRLLNPNVELNLSGLDEEK
;
A
#
# COMPACT_ATOMS: atom_id res chain seq x y z
N VAL A 1 16.45 -37.05 4.29
CA VAL A 1 15.22 -36.94 3.47
C VAL A 1 13.97 -36.87 4.35
N LYS A 2 13.68 -37.89 5.18
CA LYS A 2 12.49 -37.92 6.06
C LYS A 2 12.30 -36.66 6.94
N ALA A 3 13.31 -36.27 7.71
CA ALA A 3 13.24 -35.09 8.58
C ALA A 3 13.03 -33.76 7.83
N ARG A 4 13.56 -33.63 6.60
CA ARG A 4 13.34 -32.44 5.76
C ARG A 4 11.90 -32.38 5.25
N ASN A 5 11.30 -33.52 4.91
CA ASN A 5 9.92 -33.58 4.47
C ASN A 5 8.95 -33.26 5.64
N GLU A 6 9.26 -33.72 6.85
CA GLU A 6 8.49 -33.36 8.05
C GLU A 6 8.55 -31.86 8.35
N GLN A 7 9.72 -31.23 8.19
CA GLN A 7 9.87 -29.77 8.32
C GLN A 7 9.11 -28.99 7.25
N ILE A 8 9.09 -29.49 6.00
CA ILE A 8 8.31 -28.87 4.92
C ILE A 8 6.82 -28.94 5.24
N ALA A 9 6.32 -30.10 5.70
CA ALA A 9 4.91 -30.26 6.06
C ALA A 9 4.47 -29.34 7.22
N ASP A 10 5.29 -29.20 8.26
CA ASP A 10 5.03 -28.29 9.39
C ASP A 10 5.01 -26.81 8.94
N LEU A 11 5.88 -26.43 8.00
CA LEU A 11 5.89 -25.08 7.43
C LEU A 11 4.69 -24.82 6.52
N GLU A 12 4.27 -25.80 5.72
CA GLU A 12 3.07 -25.72 4.89
C GLU A 12 1.79 -25.58 5.73
N GLU A 13 1.68 -26.32 6.85
CA GLU A 13 0.56 -26.23 7.78
C GLU A 13 0.49 -24.85 8.46
N LYS A 14 1.64 -24.33 8.91
CA LYS A 14 1.74 -22.97 9.48
C LYS A 14 1.37 -21.89 8.47
N LEU A 15 1.80 -22.03 7.22
CA LEU A 15 1.44 -21.09 6.15
C LEU A 15 -0.08 -21.07 5.91
N ARG A 16 -0.70 -22.26 5.83
CA ARG A 16 -2.14 -22.40 5.63
C ARG A 16 -2.96 -21.78 6.76
N THR A 17 -2.48 -21.95 8.00
CA THR A 17 -3.11 -21.37 9.19
C THR A 17 -2.96 -19.84 9.20
N ALA A 18 -1.82 -19.31 8.76
CA ALA A 18 -1.58 -17.88 8.65
C ALA A 18 -2.39 -17.22 7.52
N GLU A 19 -2.60 -17.90 6.40
CA GLU A 19 -3.50 -17.47 5.32
C GLU A 19 -4.95 -17.38 5.81
N ALA A 20 -5.41 -18.37 6.60
CA ALA A 20 -6.74 -18.35 7.21
C ALA A 20 -6.95 -17.23 8.23
N ALA A 21 -5.89 -16.76 8.90
CA ALA A 21 -5.98 -15.64 9.85
C ALA A 21 -5.95 -14.25 9.18
N ALA A 22 -5.47 -14.16 7.93
CA ALA A 22 -5.37 -12.91 7.20
C ALA A 22 -6.69 -12.47 6.53
N ILE A 23 -7.61 -13.42 6.30
CA ILE A 23 -8.93 -13.17 5.69
C ILE A 23 -9.98 -13.71 6.65
N THR A 24 -10.71 -12.81 7.32
CA THR A 24 -11.76 -13.20 8.26
C THR A 24 -12.93 -13.87 7.52
N GLU A 25 -13.63 -14.81 8.16
CA GLU A 25 -14.81 -15.46 7.57
C GLU A 25 -15.95 -14.46 7.31
N GLU A 26 -15.98 -13.38 8.10
CA GLU A 26 -16.86 -12.23 7.93
C GLU A 26 -16.58 -11.47 6.63
N GLU A 27 -15.31 -11.27 6.28
CA GLU A 27 -14.88 -10.61 5.04
C GLU A 27 -15.23 -11.45 3.80
N LYS A 28 -15.03 -12.78 3.85
CA LYS A 28 -15.46 -13.70 2.78
C LYS A 28 -16.97 -13.73 2.57
N LYS A 29 -17.74 -13.53 3.64
CA LYS A 29 -19.21 -13.50 3.55
C LYS A 29 -19.72 -12.18 2.98
N MET A 30 -19.01 -11.09 3.21
CA MET A 30 -19.35 -9.75 2.70
C MET A 30 -18.93 -9.55 1.24
N ASP A 31 -17.81 -10.13 0.82
CA ASP A 31 -17.34 -10.08 -0.57
C ASP A 31 -16.85 -11.48 -1.02
N PRO A 32 -17.78 -12.37 -1.43
CA PRO A 32 -17.45 -13.76 -1.78
C PRO A 32 -16.54 -13.86 -3.01
N ASP A 33 -16.60 -12.86 -3.90
CA ASP A 33 -15.72 -12.70 -5.06
C ASP A 33 -14.61 -11.66 -4.81
N GLY A 34 -14.39 -11.30 -3.53
CA GLY A 34 -13.35 -10.41 -2.99
C GLY A 34 -12.53 -9.67 -4.02
N ALA A 35 -12.49 -8.33 -4.01
CA ALA A 35 -11.55 -7.58 -4.87
C ALA A 35 -10.10 -8.16 -4.86
N TYR A 36 -9.73 -8.84 -3.77
CA TYR A 36 -8.46 -9.56 -3.59
C TYR A 36 -8.57 -11.08 -3.37
N ALA A 37 -9.74 -11.72 -3.58
CA ALA A 37 -9.95 -13.15 -3.33
C ALA A 37 -9.05 -14.06 -4.18
N GLY A 38 -8.63 -13.60 -5.36
CA GLY A 38 -7.69 -14.29 -6.25
C GLY A 38 -6.24 -13.81 -6.14
N PHE A 39 -5.94 -12.87 -5.24
CA PHE A 39 -4.59 -12.31 -5.16
C PHE A 39 -3.67 -13.29 -4.42
N SER A 40 -2.50 -13.56 -5.01
CA SER A 40 -1.41 -14.10 -4.21
C SER A 40 -0.98 -13.05 -3.19
N ARG A 41 -0.37 -13.47 -2.07
CA ARG A 41 0.13 -12.53 -1.07
C ARG A 41 1.13 -11.52 -1.65
N VAL A 42 1.90 -11.93 -2.67
CA VAL A 42 2.84 -11.05 -3.37
C VAL A 42 2.10 -9.99 -4.18
N ASP A 43 1.04 -10.38 -4.90
CA ASP A 43 0.22 -9.45 -5.69
C ASP A 43 -0.51 -8.46 -4.78
N PHE A 44 -0.99 -8.91 -3.62
CA PHE A 44 -1.66 -8.03 -2.66
C PHE A 44 -0.71 -6.97 -2.11
N VAL A 45 0.47 -7.39 -1.65
CA VAL A 45 1.51 -6.47 -1.15
C VAL A 45 1.94 -5.48 -2.23
N ARG A 46 2.12 -5.96 -3.47
CA ARG A 46 2.46 -5.10 -4.60
C ARG A 46 1.40 -4.03 -4.84
N THR A 47 0.13 -4.40 -4.91
CA THR A 47 -0.96 -3.43 -5.14
C THR A 47 -1.07 -2.40 -4.03
N VAL A 48 -0.85 -2.79 -2.78
CA VAL A 48 -0.81 -1.84 -1.66
C VAL A 48 0.35 -0.86 -1.82
N LEU A 49 1.55 -1.33 -2.18
CA LEU A 49 2.72 -0.46 -2.39
C LEU A 49 2.54 0.49 -3.59
N ASP A 50 2.02 -0.03 -4.71
CA ASP A 50 1.73 0.76 -5.91
C ASP A 50 0.69 1.86 -5.60
N TRP A 51 -0.36 1.53 -4.84
CA TRP A 51 -1.36 2.50 -4.39
C TRP A 51 -0.76 3.55 -3.45
N GLN A 52 0.07 3.14 -2.48
CA GLN A 52 0.75 4.08 -1.58
C GLN A 52 1.64 5.06 -2.34
N GLY A 53 2.44 4.56 -3.29
CA GLY A 53 3.26 5.41 -4.16
C GLY A 53 2.41 6.40 -4.97
N SER A 54 1.30 5.93 -5.54
CA SER A 54 0.37 6.78 -6.28
C SER A 54 -0.26 7.88 -5.42
N VAL A 55 -0.68 7.57 -4.19
CA VAL A 55 -1.27 8.56 -3.28
C VAL A 55 -0.27 9.63 -2.88
N VAL A 56 0.99 9.26 -2.63
CA VAL A 56 2.06 10.21 -2.29
C VAL A 56 2.34 11.14 -3.48
N GLU A 57 2.51 10.58 -4.68
CA GLU A 57 2.79 11.37 -5.89
C GLU A 57 1.64 12.33 -6.22
N VAL A 58 0.39 11.85 -6.16
CA VAL A 58 -0.80 12.69 -6.40
C VAL A 58 -0.89 13.81 -5.37
N SER A 59 -0.66 13.50 -4.09
CA SER A 59 -0.72 14.49 -3.01
C SER A 59 0.37 15.55 -3.14
N SER A 60 1.60 15.14 -3.50
CA SER A 60 2.73 16.04 -3.77
C SER A 60 2.43 16.97 -4.95
N SER A 61 1.89 16.44 -6.04
CA SER A 61 1.47 17.23 -7.22
C SER A 61 0.39 18.24 -6.87
N GLN A 62 -0.64 17.84 -6.12
CA GLN A 62 -1.71 18.73 -5.67
C GLN A 62 -1.18 19.84 -4.77
N PHE A 63 -0.30 19.52 -3.83
CA PHE A 63 0.34 20.51 -2.96
C PHE A 63 1.15 21.53 -3.76
N CYS A 64 1.98 21.08 -4.71
CA CYS A 64 2.74 21.97 -5.60
C CYS A 64 1.83 22.89 -6.41
N ASN A 65 0.71 22.38 -6.92
CA ASN A 65 -0.28 23.17 -7.65
C ASN A 65 -0.93 24.25 -6.76
N VAL A 66 -1.27 23.92 -5.52
CA VAL A 66 -1.81 24.90 -4.55
C VAL A 66 -0.77 25.98 -4.23
N VAL A 67 0.48 25.59 -3.98
CA VAL A 67 1.59 26.54 -3.75
C VAL A 67 1.76 27.48 -4.95
N ALA A 68 1.70 26.96 -6.18
CA ALA A 68 1.78 27.78 -7.38
C ALA A 68 0.61 28.78 -7.49
N GLN A 69 -0.61 28.36 -7.16
CA GLN A 69 -1.78 29.25 -7.15
C GLN A 69 -1.64 30.36 -6.10
N ILE A 70 -1.18 30.03 -4.89
CA ILE A 70 -0.98 31.03 -3.83
C ILE A 70 0.07 32.07 -4.26
N ARG A 71 1.18 31.65 -4.89
CA ARG A 71 2.19 32.57 -5.42
C ARG A 71 1.63 33.48 -6.52
N LEU A 72 0.84 32.91 -7.44
CA LEU A 72 0.24 33.67 -8.54
C LEU A 72 -0.72 34.75 -8.01
N LEU A 73 -1.53 34.42 -7.01
CA LEU A 73 -2.53 35.32 -6.44
C LEU A 73 -1.92 36.35 -5.48
N ASN A 74 -0.75 36.07 -4.91
CA ASN A 74 -0.10 36.91 -3.90
C ASN A 74 1.35 37.27 -4.31
N PRO A 75 1.55 38.04 -5.40
CA PRO A 75 2.88 38.31 -5.95
C PRO A 75 3.80 39.12 -5.02
N ASN A 76 3.23 39.82 -4.04
CA ASN A 76 3.96 40.65 -3.09
C ASN A 76 4.19 39.97 -1.74
N VAL A 77 3.78 38.70 -1.58
CA VAL A 77 3.93 37.94 -0.35
C VAL A 77 5.02 36.88 -0.56
N GLU A 78 6.07 36.97 0.25
CA GLU A 78 7.11 35.95 0.27
C GLU A 78 6.63 34.74 1.08
N LEU A 79 6.54 33.58 0.44
CA LEU A 79 6.17 32.33 1.09
C LEU A 79 7.42 31.63 1.60
N ASN A 80 7.37 31.08 2.81
CA ASN A 80 8.40 30.16 3.28
C ASN A 80 8.21 28.80 2.62
N LEU A 81 9.23 28.33 1.92
CA LEU A 81 9.21 27.11 1.12
C LEU A 81 10.28 26.11 1.59
N SER A 82 10.82 26.31 2.79
CA SER A 82 11.82 25.41 3.37
C SER A 82 11.23 24.01 3.49
N GLY A 83 11.96 22.99 3.05
CA GLY A 83 11.52 21.60 3.07
C GLY A 83 10.66 21.17 1.88
N LEU A 84 10.30 22.08 0.97
CA LEU A 84 9.52 21.73 -0.23
C LEU A 84 10.31 20.86 -1.22
N ASP A 85 11.63 20.90 -1.18
CA ASP A 85 12.54 20.18 -2.07
C ASP A 85 13.29 19.01 -1.41
N GLU A 86 12.99 18.70 -0.14
CA GLU A 86 13.67 17.64 0.61
C GLU A 86 13.37 16.22 0.08
N GLU A 87 12.30 16.05 -0.70
CA GLU A 87 11.92 14.77 -1.32
C GLU A 87 12.48 14.55 -2.74
N LYS A 88 13.29 15.48 -3.29
CA LYS A 88 13.86 15.32 -4.63
C LYS A 88 15.05 14.38 -4.72
#